data_AF-A0A813B4B6-F1
#
_entry.id   AF-A0A813B4B6-F1
#
_cell.length_a   1.000
_cell.length_b   1.000
_cell.length_c   1.000
_cell.angle_alpha   90.00
_cell.angle_beta   90.00
_cell.angle_gamma   90.00
#
_symmetry.space_group_name_H-M   'P 1'
#
loop_
_entity.id
_entity.type
_entity.pdbx_description
1 polymer ?
#
loop_
_entity_poly.entity_id
_entity_poly.type
_entity_poly.pdbx_seq_one_letter_code
_entity_poly.pdbx_strand_id
1 'polypeptide(L)'
;VNGALCMAAGLLAIVYLPESPAWTSLQRHSAKISAAAKSKNCKLPTFSLKIWLVCTAEFLRGISFSAIFAIFALFASTVFGLDSVSIGFAVCCGALCLIGTNIWICPHLDHVLGHVGCACLGMMLIASGEMILAYAGWIWFSLTGMCIVYIGQAVAGCTIATITSVLATDETRGAVMSMQQMAQALGRVVGPVILSALFAEDPRRPYLCGAGAALVGCAVLGTLWQSFRHRMQVETPAVLPSPPPWEKEVFTENDVEDLGRFLCELLTRNHYKWRDPDKRQRLKQQLERFFPPLVTDENLEVAANEEGHKNFSSLNGQADPSASMSVGHFITRNTPNAAGNRRRFASKSVTGQTGPVRVESLSADYPSARAVSKAAVQVI
;
A
#
# COMPACT_ATOMS: atom_id res chain seq x y z
N VAL A 1 -0.10 -9.31 -24.84
CA VAL A 1 -1.29 -9.00 -24.01
C VAL A 1 -0.97 -7.98 -22.91
N ASN A 2 -0.06 -8.28 -21.97
CA ASN A 2 0.26 -7.35 -20.85
C ASN A 2 0.71 -5.95 -21.30
N GLY A 3 1.58 -5.82 -22.31
CA GLY A 3 2.02 -4.51 -22.81
C GLY A 3 0.89 -3.66 -23.39
N ALA A 4 -0.04 -4.27 -24.12
CA ALA A 4 -1.22 -3.58 -24.67
C ALA A 4 -2.18 -3.15 -23.56
N LEU A 5 -2.36 -3.99 -22.52
CA LEU A 5 -3.17 -3.66 -21.34
C LEU A 5 -2.58 -2.48 -20.56
N CYS A 6 -1.25 -2.45 -20.36
CA CYS A 6 -0.56 -1.33 -19.71
C CYS A 6 -0.68 -0.05 -20.54
N MET A 7 -0.57 -0.13 -21.86
CA MET A 7 -0.73 1.03 -22.75
C MET A 7 -2.17 1.56 -22.74
N ALA A 8 -3.15 0.68 -22.75
CA ALA A 8 -4.56 1.03 -22.64
C ALA A 8 -4.88 1.66 -21.26
N ALA A 9 -4.34 1.10 -20.17
CA ALA A 9 -4.48 1.66 -18.83
C ALA A 9 -3.82 3.05 -18.72
N GLY A 10 -2.66 3.25 -19.35
CA GLY A 10 -1.99 4.56 -19.42
C GLY A 10 -2.79 5.59 -20.22
N LEU A 11 -3.38 5.19 -21.36
CA LEU A 11 -4.26 6.04 -22.15
C LEU A 11 -5.54 6.42 -21.39
N LEU A 12 -6.16 5.45 -20.72
CA LEU A 12 -7.30 5.69 -19.84
C LEU A 12 -6.94 6.64 -18.70
N ALA A 13 -5.75 6.49 -18.11
CA ALA A 13 -5.30 7.39 -17.05
C ALA A 13 -5.18 8.84 -17.55
N ILE A 14 -4.68 9.06 -18.77
CA ILE A 14 -4.56 10.40 -19.37
C ILE A 14 -5.94 11.01 -19.65
N VAL A 15 -6.94 10.20 -20.01
CA VAL A 15 -8.28 10.69 -20.38
C VAL A 15 -9.19 10.89 -19.16
N TYR A 16 -9.07 10.03 -18.14
CA TYR A 16 -10.03 9.95 -17.03
C TYR A 16 -9.55 10.54 -15.70
N LEU A 17 -8.26 10.80 -15.51
CA LEU A 17 -7.81 11.54 -14.32
C LEU A 17 -7.85 13.05 -14.61
N PRO A 18 -8.85 13.80 -14.09
CA PRO A 18 -8.76 15.25 -14.05
C PRO A 18 -7.53 15.63 -13.23
N GLU A 19 -6.64 16.43 -13.81
CA GLU A 19 -5.40 16.83 -13.15
C GLU A 19 -5.71 17.48 -11.80
N SER A 20 -5.27 16.85 -10.71
CA SER A 20 -5.48 17.42 -9.39
C SER A 20 -4.63 18.69 -9.24
N PRO A 21 -5.12 19.74 -8.55
CA PRO A 21 -4.36 20.98 -8.33
C PRO A 21 -3.05 20.77 -7.55
N ALA A 22 -2.90 19.66 -6.84
CA ALA A 22 -1.64 19.25 -6.22
C ALA A 22 -0.58 18.79 -7.24
N TRP A 23 -1.00 18.26 -8.39
CA TRP A 23 -0.09 17.77 -9.44
C TRP A 23 0.51 18.92 -10.26
N THR A 24 -0.24 19.99 -10.50
CA THR A 24 0.26 21.18 -11.20
C THR A 24 1.28 21.97 -10.36
N SER A 25 1.17 21.98 -9.04
CA SER A 25 2.19 22.57 -8.16
C SER A 25 3.49 21.73 -8.15
N LEU A 26 3.37 20.40 -8.09
CA LEU A 26 4.48 19.44 -8.20
C LEU A 26 5.16 19.49 -9.58
N GLN A 27 4.41 19.63 -10.67
CA GLN A 27 4.97 19.79 -12.01
C GLN A 27 5.74 21.10 -12.16
N ARG A 28 5.26 22.22 -11.59
CA ARG A 28 6.03 23.48 -11.60
C ARG A 28 7.32 23.35 -10.80
N HIS A 29 7.30 22.61 -9.69
CA HIS A 29 8.51 22.31 -8.91
C HIS A 29 9.48 21.40 -9.69
N SER A 30 8.98 20.31 -10.26
CA SER A 30 9.76 19.34 -11.04
C SER A 30 10.29 19.93 -12.37
N ALA A 31 9.52 20.79 -13.05
CA ALA A 31 9.96 21.51 -14.25
C ALA A 31 11.05 22.54 -13.95
N LYS A 32 10.97 23.23 -12.80
CA LYS A 32 12.05 24.11 -12.32
C LYS A 32 13.32 23.31 -11.97
N ILE A 33 13.18 22.16 -11.32
CA ILE A 33 14.29 21.24 -10.99
C ILE A 33 14.91 20.66 -12.27
N SER A 34 14.09 20.27 -13.25
CA SER A 34 14.53 19.69 -14.53
C SER A 34 15.18 20.74 -15.45
N ALA A 35 14.67 21.96 -15.48
CA ALA A 35 15.30 23.09 -16.19
C ALA A 35 16.63 23.50 -15.53
N ALA A 36 16.72 23.46 -14.20
CA ALA A 36 17.97 23.68 -13.46
C ALA A 36 18.98 22.51 -13.66
N ALA A 37 18.51 21.26 -13.75
CA ALA A 37 19.33 20.07 -13.99
C ALA A 37 19.83 19.97 -15.45
N LYS A 38 19.08 20.51 -16.41
CA LYS A 38 19.50 20.57 -17.82
C LYS A 38 20.59 21.63 -18.07
N SER A 39 20.76 22.59 -17.16
CA SER A 39 21.75 23.67 -17.23
C SER A 39 23.04 23.39 -16.44
N LYS A 40 23.04 22.42 -15.52
CA LYS A 40 24.24 22.01 -14.76
C LYS A 40 24.35 20.50 -14.74
N ASN A 41 25.41 19.97 -15.39
CA ASN A 41 25.90 18.57 -15.32
C ASN A 41 25.04 17.67 -14.42
N CYS A 42 23.99 17.08 -15.01
CA CYS A 42 23.04 16.24 -14.30
C CYS A 42 23.79 15.00 -13.81
N LYS A 43 24.26 15.05 -12.56
CA LYS A 43 24.74 13.87 -11.85
C LYS A 43 23.51 12.99 -11.68
N LEU A 44 23.48 11.86 -12.39
CA LEU A 44 22.49 10.81 -12.18
C LEU A 44 22.29 10.60 -10.67
N PRO A 45 21.06 10.48 -10.17
CA PRO A 45 20.82 10.21 -8.76
C PRO A 45 21.62 8.96 -8.40
N THR A 46 22.62 9.14 -7.55
CA THR A 46 23.50 8.05 -7.15
C THR A 46 22.69 7.19 -6.17
N PHE A 47 22.11 6.12 -6.68
CA PHE A 47 21.31 5.22 -5.86
C PHE A 47 22.18 4.57 -4.79
N SER A 48 21.65 4.46 -3.57
CA SER A 48 22.31 3.74 -2.49
C SER A 48 22.58 2.30 -2.91
N LEU A 49 23.71 1.73 -2.49
CA LEU A 49 24.11 0.35 -2.76
C LEU A 49 23.00 -0.67 -2.41
N LYS A 50 22.17 -0.36 -1.40
CA LYS A 50 21.02 -1.19 -1.00
C LYS A 50 19.97 -1.33 -2.11
N ILE A 51 19.71 -0.28 -2.88
CA ILE A 51 18.74 -0.31 -4.00
C ILE A 51 19.25 -1.22 -5.12
N TRP A 52 20.56 -1.15 -5.42
CA TRP A 52 21.19 -2.03 -6.39
C TRP A 52 21.15 -3.51 -5.96
N LEU A 53 21.32 -3.80 -4.67
CA LEU A 53 21.18 -5.17 -4.14
C LEU A 53 19.75 -5.71 -4.33
N VAL A 54 18.73 -4.89 -4.04
CA VAL A 54 17.32 -5.29 -4.26
C VAL A 54 17.02 -5.50 -5.75
N CYS A 55 17.51 -4.61 -6.62
CA CYS A 55 17.35 -4.77 -8.08
C CYS A 55 18.06 -6.03 -8.59
N THR A 56 19.23 -6.36 -8.03
CA THR A 56 19.97 -7.60 -8.38
C THR A 56 19.18 -8.84 -7.95
N ALA A 57 18.59 -8.82 -6.76
CA ALA A 57 17.72 -9.91 -6.30
C ALA A 57 16.49 -10.08 -7.20
N GLU A 58 15.88 -8.98 -7.67
CA GLU A 58 14.75 -9.01 -8.62
C GLU A 58 15.15 -9.52 -10.01
N PHE A 59 16.34 -9.15 -10.49
CA PHE A 59 16.89 -9.69 -11.72
C PHE A 59 17.05 -11.21 -11.64
N LEU A 60 17.67 -11.72 -10.56
CA LEU A 60 17.85 -13.16 -10.32
C LEU A 60 16.49 -13.88 -10.20
N ARG A 61 15.55 -13.31 -9.46
CA ARG A 61 14.19 -13.83 -9.36
C ARG A 61 13.48 -13.85 -10.72
N GLY A 62 13.73 -12.86 -11.58
CA GLY A 62 13.25 -12.79 -12.95
C GLY A 62 13.73 -13.96 -13.81
N ILE A 63 14.97 -14.41 -13.63
CA ILE A 63 15.52 -15.60 -14.29
C ILE A 63 14.76 -16.85 -13.85
N SER A 64 14.63 -17.10 -12.54
CA SER A 64 13.84 -18.25 -12.02
C SER A 64 12.38 -18.20 -12.46
N PHE A 65 11.77 -17.01 -12.50
CA PHE A 65 10.42 -16.84 -13.02
C PHE A 65 10.31 -17.29 -14.48
N SER A 66 11.31 -16.96 -15.30
CA SER A 66 11.34 -17.35 -16.70
C SER A 66 11.51 -18.86 -16.89
N ALA A 67 12.21 -19.56 -15.99
CA ALA A 67 12.37 -21.02 -16.04
C ALA A 67 11.01 -21.73 -16.05
N ILE A 68 10.09 -21.26 -15.21
CA ILE A 68 8.75 -21.84 -15.12
C ILE A 68 7.90 -21.49 -16.34
N PHE A 69 7.90 -20.25 -16.79
CA PHE A 69 6.99 -19.87 -17.88
C PHE A 69 7.49 -20.31 -19.26
N ALA A 70 8.81 -20.32 -19.49
CA ALA A 70 9.37 -20.63 -20.80
C ALA A 70 9.76 -22.11 -20.93
N ILE A 71 10.31 -22.73 -19.88
CA ILE A 71 10.93 -24.06 -19.98
C ILE A 71 10.06 -25.16 -19.41
N PHE A 72 9.16 -24.86 -18.46
CA PHE A 72 8.25 -25.87 -17.93
C PHE A 72 7.45 -26.59 -19.00
N ALA A 73 6.90 -25.86 -19.98
CA ALA A 73 6.16 -26.49 -21.07
C ALA A 73 7.04 -27.45 -21.88
N LEU A 74 8.28 -27.06 -22.17
CA LEU A 74 9.23 -27.88 -22.91
C LEU A 74 9.66 -29.11 -22.10
N PHE A 75 9.95 -28.93 -20.81
CA PHE A 75 10.28 -30.02 -19.88
C PHE A 75 9.12 -31.01 -19.70
N ALA A 76 7.90 -30.50 -19.51
CA ALA A 76 6.70 -31.31 -19.32
C ALA A 76 6.39 -32.17 -20.55
N SER A 77 6.56 -31.60 -21.75
CA SER A 77 6.37 -32.31 -23.02
C SER A 77 7.47 -33.35 -23.27
N THR A 78 8.74 -32.99 -23.06
CA THR A 78 9.88 -33.87 -23.38
C THR A 78 10.09 -35.01 -22.38
N VAL A 79 9.88 -34.75 -21.08
CA VAL A 79 10.13 -35.76 -20.02
C VAL A 79 8.90 -36.62 -19.75
N PHE A 80 7.71 -36.03 -19.73
CA PHE A 80 6.47 -36.74 -19.38
C PHE A 80 5.56 -37.03 -20.57
N GLY A 81 5.91 -36.56 -21.78
CA GLY A 81 5.08 -36.76 -22.97
C GLY A 81 3.71 -36.07 -22.88
N LEU A 82 3.59 -35.03 -22.05
CA LEU A 82 2.31 -34.40 -21.77
C LEU A 82 1.77 -33.64 -22.99
N ASP A 83 0.45 -33.75 -23.17
CA ASP A 83 -0.25 -32.97 -24.18
C ASP A 83 -0.29 -31.49 -23.80
N SER A 84 -0.38 -30.63 -24.83
CA SER A 84 -0.34 -29.17 -24.68
C SER A 84 -1.49 -28.66 -23.79
N VAL A 85 -2.64 -29.32 -23.83
CA VAL A 85 -3.81 -28.96 -23.00
C VAL A 85 -3.51 -29.17 -21.51
N SER A 86 -2.93 -30.30 -21.14
CA SER A 86 -2.59 -30.63 -19.75
C SER A 86 -1.53 -29.68 -19.18
N ILE A 87 -0.55 -29.28 -19.99
CA ILE A 87 0.46 -28.28 -19.62
C ILE A 87 -0.21 -26.93 -19.34
N GLY A 88 -1.16 -26.51 -20.19
CA GLY A 88 -1.94 -25.30 -20.00
C GLY A 88 -2.73 -25.32 -18.68
N PHE A 89 -3.37 -26.43 -18.35
CA PHE A 89 -4.06 -26.61 -17.06
C PHE A 89 -3.11 -26.53 -15.86
N ALA A 90 -1.91 -27.13 -15.94
CA ALA A 90 -0.92 -27.06 -14.87
C ALA A 90 -0.44 -25.62 -14.63
N VAL A 91 -0.12 -24.88 -15.69
CA VAL A 91 0.26 -23.46 -15.60
C VAL A 91 -0.88 -22.60 -15.05
N CYS A 92 -2.12 -22.88 -15.46
CA CYS A 92 -3.31 -22.20 -14.94
C CYS A 92 -3.49 -22.44 -13.43
N CYS A 93 -3.35 -23.69 -12.98
CA CYS A 93 -3.41 -24.05 -11.56
C CYS A 93 -2.31 -23.32 -10.77
N GLY A 94 -1.08 -23.30 -11.29
CA GLY A 94 0.03 -22.54 -10.68
C GLY A 94 -0.25 -21.03 -10.60
N ALA A 95 -0.84 -20.43 -11.63
CA ALA A 95 -1.26 -19.03 -11.62
C ALA A 95 -2.37 -18.76 -10.60
N LEU A 96 -3.33 -19.66 -10.42
CA LEU A 96 -4.35 -19.56 -9.36
C LEU A 96 -3.71 -19.64 -7.97
N CYS A 97 -2.73 -20.53 -7.76
CA CYS A 97 -1.96 -20.59 -6.52
C CYS A 97 -1.19 -19.28 -6.26
N LEU A 98 -0.59 -18.69 -7.29
CA LEU A 98 0.08 -17.37 -7.20
C LEU A 98 -0.91 -16.29 -6.72
N ILE A 99 -2.07 -16.19 -7.35
CA ILE A 99 -3.10 -15.20 -7.00
C ILE A 99 -3.63 -15.43 -5.59
N GLY A 100 -3.99 -16.66 -5.23
CA GLY A 100 -4.46 -17.02 -3.89
C GLY A 100 -3.43 -16.68 -2.80
N THR A 101 -2.15 -16.93 -3.09
CA THR A 101 -1.04 -16.61 -2.17
C THR A 101 -0.88 -15.10 -1.97
N ASN A 102 -1.04 -14.29 -3.02
CA ASN A 102 -0.99 -12.83 -2.90
C ASN A 102 -2.10 -12.30 -1.99
N ILE A 103 -3.32 -12.85 -2.09
CA ILE A 103 -4.48 -12.33 -1.35
C ILE A 103 -4.49 -12.83 0.11
N TRP A 104 -4.17 -14.10 0.36
CA TRP A 104 -4.31 -14.70 1.70
C TRP A 104 -3.00 -14.77 2.49
N ILE A 105 -1.92 -15.19 1.85
CA ILE A 105 -0.67 -15.53 2.55
C ILE A 105 0.16 -14.27 2.78
N CYS A 106 0.32 -13.41 1.77
CA CYS A 106 1.17 -12.22 1.87
C CYS A 106 0.82 -11.28 3.04
N PRO A 107 -0.45 -10.90 3.30
CA PRO A 107 -0.76 -10.05 4.46
C PRO A 107 -0.47 -10.73 5.80
N HIS A 108 -0.72 -12.04 5.91
CA HIS A 108 -0.48 -12.76 7.16
C HIS A 108 1.01 -12.95 7.44
N LEU A 109 1.79 -13.24 6.40
CA LEU A 109 3.21 -13.54 6.51
C LEU A 109 4.05 -12.30 6.84
N ASP A 110 3.60 -11.13 6.38
CA ASP A 110 4.25 -9.85 6.67
C ASP A 110 4.19 -9.48 8.16
N HIS A 111 3.07 -9.77 8.82
CA HIS A 111 2.90 -9.55 10.26
C HIS A 111 3.76 -10.47 11.14
N VAL A 112 4.12 -11.67 10.66
CA VAL A 112 4.79 -12.69 11.49
C VAL A 112 6.31 -12.68 11.31
N LEU A 113 6.80 -12.53 10.07
CA LEU A 113 8.23 -12.74 9.72
C LEU A 113 8.98 -11.44 9.41
N GLY A 114 8.28 -10.32 9.31
CA GLY A 114 8.81 -9.04 8.86
C GLY A 114 9.18 -9.05 7.37
N HIS A 115 9.36 -7.86 6.79
CA HIS A 115 9.45 -7.72 5.33
C HIS A 115 10.63 -8.49 4.71
N VAL A 116 11.82 -8.41 5.31
CA VAL A 116 13.03 -9.06 4.77
C VAL A 116 13.05 -10.57 5.03
N GLY A 117 12.56 -11.03 6.18
CA GLY A 117 12.44 -12.45 6.49
C GLY A 117 11.45 -13.15 5.56
N CYS A 118 10.33 -12.48 5.28
CA CYS A 118 9.32 -12.92 4.33
C CYS A 118 9.89 -12.99 2.89
N ALA A 119 10.69 -12.00 2.47
CA ALA A 119 11.37 -12.04 1.18
C ALA A 119 12.37 -13.21 1.04
N CYS A 120 13.18 -13.45 2.08
CA CYS A 120 14.10 -14.59 2.10
C CYS A 120 13.36 -15.92 2.06
N LEU A 121 12.27 -16.06 2.83
CA LEU A 121 11.43 -17.25 2.82
C LEU A 121 10.83 -17.50 1.41
N GLY A 122 10.34 -16.45 0.75
CA GLY A 122 9.85 -16.53 -0.62
C GLY A 122 10.93 -17.05 -1.59
N MET A 123 12.14 -16.51 -1.51
CA MET A 123 13.27 -16.97 -2.34
C MET A 123 13.70 -18.41 -2.03
N MET A 124 13.65 -18.82 -0.76
CA MET A 124 13.92 -20.21 -0.36
C MET A 124 12.85 -21.17 -0.89
N LEU A 125 11.58 -20.76 -0.92
CA LEU A 125 10.50 -21.54 -1.52
C LEU A 125 10.66 -21.67 -3.03
N ILE A 126 11.09 -20.60 -3.71
CA ILE A 126 11.43 -20.67 -5.14
C ILE A 126 12.55 -21.69 -5.37
N ALA A 127 13.64 -21.59 -4.62
CA ALA A 127 14.77 -22.51 -4.75
C ALA A 127 14.37 -23.96 -4.45
N SER A 128 13.58 -24.21 -3.40
CA SER A 128 13.15 -25.57 -3.05
C SER A 128 12.20 -26.15 -4.10
N GLY A 129 11.27 -25.37 -4.63
CA GLY A 129 10.37 -25.80 -5.70
C GLY A 129 11.13 -26.11 -7.01
N GLU A 130 12.10 -25.29 -7.39
CA GLU A 130 12.95 -25.55 -8.57
C GLU A 130 13.86 -26.77 -8.37
N MET A 131 14.37 -26.99 -7.15
CA MET A 131 15.08 -28.23 -6.82
C MET A 131 14.18 -29.46 -6.93
N ILE A 132 12.93 -29.39 -6.45
CA ILE A 132 11.95 -30.47 -6.61
C ILE A 132 11.71 -30.76 -8.10
N LEU A 133 11.57 -29.72 -8.94
CA LEU A 133 11.43 -29.85 -10.38
C LEU A 133 12.65 -30.52 -11.04
N ALA A 134 13.86 -30.18 -10.61
CA ALA A 134 15.10 -30.76 -11.14
C ALA A 134 15.20 -32.28 -10.90
N TYR A 135 14.70 -32.77 -9.76
CA TYR A 135 14.73 -34.19 -9.38
C TYR A 135 13.39 -34.91 -9.57
N ALA A 136 12.39 -34.27 -10.18
CA ALA A 136 11.07 -34.84 -10.33
C ALA A 136 11.10 -36.06 -11.27
N GLY A 137 10.96 -37.27 -10.70
CA GLY A 137 10.76 -38.51 -11.45
C GLY A 137 9.29 -38.79 -11.78
N TRP A 138 8.35 -38.06 -11.17
CA TRP A 138 6.90 -38.28 -11.32
C TRP A 138 6.15 -36.96 -11.49
N ILE A 139 5.08 -37.00 -12.29
CA ILE A 139 4.32 -35.80 -12.69
C ILE A 139 3.74 -35.03 -11.49
N TRP A 140 3.21 -35.73 -10.49
CA TRP A 140 2.63 -35.10 -9.30
C TRP A 140 3.67 -34.37 -8.45
N PHE A 141 4.91 -34.89 -8.41
CA PHE A 141 6.03 -34.20 -7.77
C PHE A 141 6.42 -32.93 -8.53
N SER A 142 6.46 -32.98 -9.86
CA SER A 142 6.71 -31.81 -10.70
C SER A 142 5.64 -30.73 -10.51
N LEU A 143 4.37 -31.11 -10.45
CA LEU A 143 3.25 -30.19 -10.20
C LEU A 143 3.33 -29.56 -8.81
N THR A 144 3.67 -30.36 -7.79
CA THR A 144 3.86 -29.86 -6.42
C THR A 144 5.03 -28.87 -6.36
N GLY A 145 6.16 -29.20 -6.99
CA GLY A 145 7.31 -28.30 -7.11
C GLY A 145 6.93 -26.99 -7.78
N MET A 146 6.20 -27.05 -8.91
CA MET A 146 5.69 -25.87 -9.61
C MET A 146 4.81 -25.00 -8.71
N CYS A 147 3.85 -25.58 -7.98
CA CYS A 147 3.01 -24.84 -7.04
C CYS A 147 3.82 -24.17 -5.94
N ILE A 148 4.82 -24.85 -5.37
CA ILE A 148 5.72 -24.28 -4.36
C ILE A 148 6.47 -23.08 -4.93
N VAL A 149 6.97 -23.14 -6.17
CA VAL A 149 7.62 -21.99 -6.76
C VAL A 149 6.65 -20.83 -6.97
N TYR A 150 5.41 -21.08 -7.44
CA TYR A 150 4.42 -20.01 -7.56
C TYR A 150 4.12 -19.34 -6.22
N ILE A 151 3.97 -20.11 -5.14
CA ILE A 151 3.80 -19.57 -3.80
C ILE A 151 5.01 -18.71 -3.42
N GLY A 152 6.24 -19.20 -3.63
CA GLY A 152 7.47 -18.46 -3.38
C GLY A 152 7.56 -17.16 -4.20
N GLN A 153 7.14 -17.19 -5.46
CA GLN A 153 7.12 -16.02 -6.35
C GLN A 153 6.11 -14.95 -5.91
N ALA A 154 4.95 -15.34 -5.39
CA ALA A 154 3.99 -14.41 -4.82
C ALA A 154 4.59 -13.71 -3.58
N VAL A 155 5.08 -14.51 -2.63
CA VAL A 155 5.65 -14.00 -1.38
C VAL A 155 6.84 -13.08 -1.62
N ALA A 156 7.81 -13.53 -2.44
CA ALA A 156 8.98 -12.72 -2.78
C ALA A 156 8.58 -11.45 -3.55
N GLY A 157 7.63 -11.54 -4.48
CA GLY A 157 7.19 -10.40 -5.28
C GLY A 157 6.57 -9.27 -4.43
N CYS A 158 5.64 -9.61 -3.51
CA CYS A 158 5.04 -8.62 -2.62
C CYS A 158 6.07 -7.98 -1.68
N THR A 159 6.88 -8.81 -1.05
CA THR A 159 7.82 -8.35 -0.01
C THR A 159 8.94 -7.50 -0.59
N ILE A 160 9.49 -7.86 -1.75
CA ILE A 160 10.52 -7.07 -2.41
C ILE A 160 9.96 -5.72 -2.85
N ALA A 161 8.74 -5.67 -3.39
CA ALA A 161 8.07 -4.41 -3.69
C ALA A 161 7.89 -3.53 -2.42
N THR A 162 7.50 -4.11 -1.29
CA THR A 162 7.40 -3.40 -0.02
C THR A 162 8.77 -2.87 0.45
N ILE A 163 9.80 -3.71 0.46
CA ILE A 163 11.17 -3.32 0.85
C ILE A 163 11.67 -2.15 0.01
N THR A 164 11.48 -2.22 -1.30
CA THR A 164 11.86 -1.13 -2.22
C THR A 164 11.09 0.14 -1.96
N SER A 165 9.80 0.04 -1.62
CA SER A 165 8.97 1.20 -1.30
C SER A 165 9.42 1.92 -0.04
N VAL A 166 9.88 1.18 0.96
CA VAL A 166 10.40 1.71 2.23
C VAL A 166 11.81 2.29 2.05
N LEU A 167 12.59 1.72 1.13
CA LEU A 167 13.96 2.17 0.88
C LEU A 167 14.03 3.43 -0.01
N ALA A 168 12.97 3.71 -0.77
CA ALA A 168 12.91 4.87 -1.64
C ALA A 168 12.36 6.11 -0.92
N THR A 169 12.89 7.29 -1.26
CA THR A 169 12.35 8.57 -0.80
C THR A 169 11.14 8.97 -1.65
N ASP A 170 10.23 9.81 -1.14
CA ASP A 170 9.02 10.24 -1.87
C ASP A 170 9.34 10.83 -3.26
N GLU A 171 10.46 11.55 -3.39
CA GLU A 171 10.92 12.11 -4.66
C GLU A 171 11.48 11.07 -5.65
N THR A 172 12.02 9.95 -5.16
CA THR A 172 12.70 8.92 -5.99
C THR A 172 11.93 7.61 -6.10
N ARG A 173 10.81 7.45 -5.39
CA ARG A 173 10.01 6.22 -5.31
C ARG A 173 9.58 5.70 -6.67
N GLY A 174 9.16 6.58 -7.57
CA GLY A 174 8.79 6.20 -8.94
C GLY A 174 9.98 5.67 -9.74
N ALA A 175 11.16 6.29 -9.62
CA ALA A 175 12.38 5.88 -10.34
C ALA A 175 12.96 4.56 -9.79
N VAL A 176 12.90 4.36 -8.48
CA VAL A 176 13.39 3.12 -7.86
C VAL A 176 12.46 1.95 -8.17
N MET A 177 11.14 2.16 -8.12
CA MET A 177 10.16 1.13 -8.50
C MET A 177 10.25 0.77 -9.98
N SER A 178 10.46 1.75 -10.86
CA SER A 178 10.65 1.45 -12.28
C SER A 178 11.95 0.69 -12.53
N MET A 179 13.05 1.04 -11.83
CA MET A 179 14.31 0.31 -11.92
C MET A 179 14.17 -1.14 -11.44
N GLN A 180 13.43 -1.38 -10.37
CA GLN A 180 13.09 -2.73 -9.92
C GLN A 180 12.37 -3.52 -11.02
N GLN A 181 11.34 -2.94 -11.63
CA GLN A 181 10.58 -3.59 -12.70
C GLN A 181 11.42 -3.83 -13.95
N MET A 182 12.33 -2.91 -14.28
CA MET A 182 13.27 -3.08 -15.40
C MET A 182 14.24 -4.23 -15.13
N ALA A 183 14.78 -4.36 -13.91
CA ALA A 183 15.65 -5.45 -13.52
C ALA A 183 14.93 -6.81 -13.63
N GLN A 184 13.68 -6.88 -13.14
CA GLN A 184 12.84 -8.07 -13.28
C GLN A 184 12.58 -8.44 -14.76
N ALA A 185 12.22 -7.44 -15.57
CA ALA A 185 11.96 -7.64 -17.00
C ALA A 185 13.21 -8.11 -17.74
N LEU A 186 14.38 -7.55 -17.42
CA LEU A 186 15.66 -7.98 -17.98
C LEU A 186 15.94 -9.45 -17.65
N GLY A 187 15.70 -9.87 -16.40
CA GLY A 187 15.82 -11.27 -16.00
C GLY A 187 14.91 -12.20 -16.81
N ARG A 188 13.69 -11.76 -17.14
CA ARG A 188 12.75 -12.54 -17.97
C ARG A 188 13.12 -12.62 -19.45
N VAL A 189 13.89 -11.66 -19.96
CA VAL A 189 14.38 -11.67 -21.35
C VAL A 189 15.64 -12.52 -21.46
N VAL A 190 16.58 -12.34 -20.53
CA VAL A 190 17.87 -13.05 -20.52
C VAL A 190 17.70 -14.50 -20.05
N GLY A 191 16.77 -14.75 -19.13
CA GLY A 191 16.56 -16.06 -18.53
C GLY A 191 16.30 -17.18 -19.53
N PRO A 192 15.31 -17.09 -20.44
CA PRO A 192 15.05 -18.15 -21.40
C PRO A 192 16.23 -18.40 -22.34
N VAL A 193 17.03 -17.39 -22.68
CA VAL A 193 18.21 -17.55 -23.55
C VAL A 193 19.26 -18.44 -22.89
N ILE A 194 19.60 -18.14 -21.63
CA ILE A 194 20.57 -18.93 -20.85
C ILE A 194 20.00 -20.33 -20.59
N LEU A 195 18.77 -20.39 -20.10
CA LEU A 195 18.18 -21.63 -19.64
C LEU A 195 17.84 -22.59 -20.80
N SER A 196 17.48 -22.08 -21.99
CA SER A 196 17.26 -22.92 -23.18
C SER A 196 18.57 -23.54 -23.69
N ALA A 197 19.69 -22.82 -23.56
CA ALA A 197 21.00 -23.38 -23.88
C ALA A 197 21.36 -24.53 -22.93
N LEU A 198 21.08 -24.39 -21.63
CA LEU A 198 21.27 -25.47 -20.64
C LEU A 198 20.33 -26.66 -20.88
N PHE A 199 19.12 -26.41 -21.38
CA PHE A 199 18.14 -27.46 -21.68
C PHE A 199 18.62 -28.41 -22.79
N ALA A 200 19.44 -27.92 -23.72
CA ALA A 200 19.98 -28.74 -24.82
C ALA A 200 20.92 -29.85 -24.34
N GLU A 201 21.59 -29.67 -23.19
CA GLU A 201 22.49 -30.67 -22.62
C GLU A 201 21.74 -31.68 -21.75
N ASP A 202 20.85 -31.19 -20.88
CA ASP A 202 20.04 -32.01 -19.99
C ASP A 202 18.76 -31.24 -19.60
N PRO A 203 17.56 -31.83 -19.75
CA PRO A 203 16.29 -31.20 -19.38
C PRO A 203 16.20 -30.71 -17.93
N ARG A 204 17.03 -31.24 -17.02
CA ARG A 204 16.99 -30.92 -15.57
C ARG A 204 17.87 -29.73 -15.18
N ARG A 205 18.93 -29.45 -15.92
CA ARG A 205 19.91 -28.37 -15.62
C ARG A 205 19.31 -26.96 -15.54
N PRO A 206 18.31 -26.59 -16.37
CA PRO A 206 17.69 -25.26 -16.27
C PRO A 206 17.11 -24.97 -14.88
N TYR A 207 16.47 -25.95 -14.24
CA TYR A 207 15.90 -25.77 -12.90
C TYR A 207 16.97 -25.69 -11.81
N LEU A 208 18.10 -26.38 -11.97
CA LEU A 208 19.24 -26.20 -11.06
C LEU A 208 19.85 -24.80 -11.18
N CYS A 209 19.90 -24.24 -12.40
CA CYS A 209 20.35 -22.87 -12.63
C CYS A 209 19.37 -21.86 -12.01
N GLY A 210 18.06 -22.06 -12.21
CA GLY A 210 17.01 -21.27 -11.54
C GLY A 210 17.16 -21.31 -10.03
N ALA A 211 17.30 -22.51 -9.44
CA ALA A 211 17.42 -22.67 -8.00
C ALA A 211 18.69 -21.98 -7.47
N GLY A 212 19.80 -22.09 -8.19
CA GLY A 212 21.04 -21.37 -7.89
C GLY A 212 20.86 -19.85 -7.92
N ALA A 213 20.16 -19.32 -8.93
CA ALA A 213 19.85 -17.89 -9.02
C ALA A 213 18.98 -17.43 -7.84
N ALA A 214 17.97 -18.22 -7.47
CA ALA A 214 17.11 -17.95 -6.32
C ALA A 214 17.88 -17.98 -4.99
N LEU A 215 18.80 -18.94 -4.80
CA LEU A 215 19.65 -19.01 -3.61
C LEU A 215 20.63 -17.82 -3.51
N VAL A 216 21.25 -17.43 -4.62
CA VAL A 216 22.11 -16.23 -4.66
C VAL A 216 21.28 -14.99 -4.35
N GLY A 217 20.07 -14.86 -4.91
CA GLY A 217 19.15 -13.78 -4.61
C GLY A 217 18.74 -13.75 -3.12
N CYS A 218 18.52 -14.92 -2.52
CA CYS A 218 18.28 -15.04 -1.08
C CYS A 218 19.48 -14.58 -0.25
N ALA A 219 20.70 -14.95 -0.62
CA ALA A 219 21.92 -14.52 0.06
C ALA A 219 22.10 -13.00 -0.02
N VAL A 220 21.87 -12.41 -1.21
CA VAL A 220 21.90 -10.96 -1.43
C VAL A 220 20.87 -10.25 -0.54
N LEU A 221 19.63 -10.71 -0.50
CA LEU A 221 18.59 -10.16 0.40
C LEU A 221 18.93 -10.36 1.88
N GLY A 222 19.59 -11.48 2.22
CA GLY A 222 20.08 -11.76 3.57
C GLY A 222 21.08 -10.72 4.08
N THR A 223 21.94 -10.18 3.19
CA THR A 223 22.85 -9.08 3.58
C THR A 223 22.10 -7.80 3.96
N LEU A 224 20.92 -7.57 3.37
CA LEU A 224 20.05 -6.44 3.70
C LEU A 224 19.32 -6.64 5.03
N TRP A 225 19.12 -7.89 5.48
CA TRP A 225 18.49 -8.20 6.77
C TRP A 225 19.24 -7.52 7.93
N GLN A 226 20.57 -7.62 7.95
CA GLN A 226 21.40 -6.98 8.99
C GLN A 226 21.23 -5.45 9.00
N SER A 227 21.03 -4.84 7.82
CA SER A 227 20.83 -3.40 7.68
C SER A 227 19.40 -2.93 8.02
N PHE A 228 18.39 -3.76 7.78
CA PHE A 228 16.97 -3.41 7.97
C PHE A 228 16.46 -3.67 9.38
N ARG A 229 17.08 -4.60 10.12
CA ARG A 229 16.72 -4.89 11.53
C ARG A 229 16.74 -3.64 12.42
N HIS A 230 17.52 -2.61 12.06
CA HIS A 230 17.62 -1.35 12.79
C HIS A 230 16.64 -0.26 12.38
N ARG A 231 15.96 -0.35 11.22
CA ARG A 231 15.06 0.71 10.70
C ARG A 231 13.58 0.37 10.76
N MET A 232 13.20 -0.86 11.11
CA MET A 232 11.79 -1.28 11.23
C MET A 232 11.19 -1.04 12.62
N GLN A 233 11.84 -0.26 13.51
CA GLN A 233 11.07 0.45 14.52
C GLN A 233 10.25 1.49 13.79
N VAL A 234 9.01 1.07 13.46
CA VAL A 234 7.93 1.81 12.84
C VAL A 234 8.08 3.30 13.14
N GLU A 235 8.62 4.07 12.19
CA GLU A 235 8.21 5.46 12.07
C GLU A 235 6.72 5.34 11.78
N THR A 236 5.91 5.48 12.84
CA THR A 236 4.50 5.80 12.67
C THR A 236 4.49 6.93 11.66
N PRO A 237 3.84 6.76 10.49
CA PRO A 237 3.81 7.79 9.47
C PRO A 237 3.52 9.08 10.20
N ALA A 238 4.44 10.04 10.12
CA ALA A 238 4.39 11.27 10.91
C ALA A 238 2.95 11.71 10.89
N VAL A 239 2.29 11.65 12.05
CA VAL A 239 0.84 11.86 12.18
C VAL A 239 0.62 13.13 11.39
N LEU A 240 -0.02 13.00 10.21
CA LEU A 240 -0.46 14.17 9.48
C LEU A 240 -1.19 14.97 10.55
N PRO A 241 -0.79 16.24 10.81
CA PRO A 241 -1.41 17.03 11.87
C PRO A 241 -2.89 16.79 11.70
N SER A 242 -3.52 16.22 12.75
CA SER A 242 -4.91 15.77 12.67
C SER A 242 -5.68 16.87 11.97
N PRO A 243 -6.42 16.58 10.89
CA PRO A 243 -7.21 17.62 10.25
C PRO A 243 -7.94 18.37 11.36
N PRO A 244 -8.05 19.72 11.25
CA PRO A 244 -8.70 20.49 12.30
C PRO A 244 -10.02 19.80 12.67
N PRO A 245 -10.34 19.74 13.98
CA PRO A 245 -11.53 19.05 14.45
C PRO A 245 -12.73 19.47 13.61
N TRP A 246 -13.58 18.50 13.27
CA TRP A 246 -14.68 18.75 12.34
C TRP A 246 -15.61 19.80 12.94
N GLU A 247 -15.55 21.03 12.41
CA GLU A 247 -16.40 22.13 12.83
C GLU A 247 -17.64 22.19 11.92
N LYS A 248 -18.82 22.35 12.51
CA LYS A 248 -20.04 22.58 11.74
C LYS A 248 -19.89 23.87 10.94
N GLU A 249 -19.93 23.77 9.62
CA GLU A 249 -19.92 24.94 8.76
C GLU A 249 -21.15 25.82 9.07
N VAL A 250 -20.90 27.07 9.44
CA VAL A 250 -21.95 28.06 9.66
C VAL A 250 -22.39 28.58 8.30
N PHE A 251 -23.60 28.22 7.88
CA PHE A 251 -24.20 28.70 6.64
C PHE A 251 -25.06 29.94 6.88
N THR A 252 -25.14 30.81 5.88
CA THR A 252 -26.10 31.93 5.85
C THR A 252 -27.34 31.57 5.02
N GLU A 253 -28.45 32.28 5.19
CA GLU A 253 -29.66 32.07 4.38
C GLU A 253 -29.39 32.28 2.87
N ASN A 254 -28.47 33.18 2.52
CA ASN A 254 -28.07 33.42 1.14
C ASN A 254 -27.37 32.20 0.51
N ASP A 255 -26.55 31.48 1.28
CA ASP A 255 -25.85 30.28 0.78
C ASP A 255 -26.84 29.14 0.49
N VAL A 256 -27.85 29.00 1.35
CA VAL A 256 -28.95 28.03 1.16
C VAL A 256 -29.77 28.38 -0.07
N GLU A 257 -30.06 29.67 -0.29
CA GLU A 257 -30.79 30.13 -1.45
C GLU A 257 -30.00 29.94 -2.75
N ASP A 258 -28.71 30.26 -2.76
CA ASP A 258 -27.84 30.11 -3.94
C ASP A 258 -27.70 28.63 -4.33
N LEU A 259 -27.42 27.75 -3.37
CA LEU A 259 -27.33 26.31 -3.59
C LEU A 259 -28.68 25.72 -4.04
N GLY A 260 -29.77 26.18 -3.42
CA GLY A 260 -31.13 25.79 -3.76
C GLY A 260 -31.51 26.18 -5.19
N ARG A 261 -31.17 27.42 -5.61
CA ARG A 261 -31.37 27.92 -6.98
C ARG A 261 -30.56 27.10 -7.98
N PHE A 262 -29.28 26.86 -7.70
CA PHE A 262 -28.41 26.03 -8.54
C PHE A 262 -28.99 24.62 -8.74
N LEU A 263 -29.44 23.97 -7.65
CA LEU A 263 -30.04 22.65 -7.73
C LEU A 263 -31.33 22.66 -8.57
N CYS A 264 -32.19 23.67 -8.40
CA CYS A 264 -33.42 23.82 -9.18
C CYS A 264 -33.13 24.04 -10.67
N GLU A 265 -32.14 24.86 -11.00
CA GLU A 265 -31.69 25.09 -12.37
C GLU A 265 -31.12 23.82 -13.00
N LEU A 266 -30.28 23.08 -12.27
CA LEU A 266 -29.69 21.83 -12.73
C LEU A 266 -30.75 20.76 -13.01
N LEU A 267 -31.74 20.62 -12.15
CA LEU A 267 -32.86 19.70 -12.34
C LEU A 267 -33.72 20.10 -13.54
N THR A 268 -33.90 21.40 -13.76
CA THR A 268 -34.68 21.93 -14.89
C THR A 268 -33.94 21.76 -16.21
N ARG A 269 -32.64 22.06 -16.25
CA ARG A 269 -31.76 21.89 -17.42
C ARG A 269 -31.69 20.44 -17.87
N ASN A 270 -31.70 19.50 -16.93
CA ASN A 270 -31.69 18.07 -17.20
C ASN A 270 -33.09 17.44 -17.29
N HIS A 271 -34.15 18.26 -17.43
CA HIS A 271 -35.53 17.83 -17.64
C HIS A 271 -36.12 16.90 -16.57
N TYR A 272 -35.65 16.98 -15.32
CA TYR A 272 -36.23 16.22 -14.21
C TYR A 272 -37.56 16.83 -13.76
N LYS A 273 -38.55 15.98 -13.49
CA LYS A 273 -39.86 16.42 -12.98
C LYS A 273 -39.83 16.54 -11.46
N TRP A 274 -39.46 17.71 -10.94
CA TRP A 274 -39.28 17.96 -9.49
C TRP A 274 -40.35 18.85 -8.85
N ARG A 275 -41.24 19.46 -9.65
CA ARG A 275 -42.28 20.39 -9.18
C ARG A 275 -43.43 19.71 -8.42
N ASP A 276 -43.72 18.45 -8.75
CA ASP A 276 -44.78 17.67 -8.09
C ASP A 276 -44.37 17.32 -6.65
N PRO A 277 -45.27 17.44 -5.65
CA PRO A 277 -44.94 17.24 -4.25
C PRO A 277 -44.39 15.83 -3.97
N ASP A 278 -44.98 14.80 -4.58
CA ASP A 278 -44.56 13.41 -4.41
C ASP A 278 -43.17 13.14 -5.00
N LYS A 279 -42.86 13.75 -6.16
CA LYS A 279 -41.56 13.58 -6.83
C LYS A 279 -40.47 14.35 -6.12
N ARG A 280 -40.80 15.54 -5.58
CA ARG A 280 -39.89 16.31 -4.73
C ARG A 280 -39.53 15.55 -3.47
N GLN A 281 -40.49 14.84 -2.85
CA GLN A 281 -40.22 14.05 -1.66
C GLN A 281 -39.35 12.82 -1.96
N ARG A 282 -39.58 12.14 -3.10
CA ARG A 282 -38.69 11.07 -3.58
C ARG A 282 -37.29 11.57 -3.86
N LEU A 283 -37.15 12.76 -4.45
CA LEU A 283 -35.85 13.37 -4.72
C LEU A 283 -35.08 13.66 -3.42
N LYS A 284 -35.76 14.19 -2.40
CA LYS A 284 -35.16 14.40 -1.07
C LYS A 284 -34.65 13.10 -0.46
N GLN A 285 -35.45 12.03 -0.49
CA GLN A 285 -35.05 10.71 0.00
C GLN A 285 -33.84 10.14 -0.77
N GLN A 286 -33.77 10.37 -2.09
CA GLN A 286 -32.61 9.96 -2.88
C GLN A 286 -31.36 10.77 -2.52
N LEU A 287 -31.48 12.08 -2.33
CA LEU A 287 -30.39 12.94 -1.89
C LEU A 287 -29.86 12.50 -0.52
N GLU A 288 -30.75 12.21 0.45
CA GLU A 288 -30.36 11.66 1.76
C GLU A 288 -29.61 10.33 1.64
N ARG A 289 -29.93 9.49 0.64
CA ARG A 289 -29.22 8.23 0.39
C ARG A 289 -27.84 8.43 -0.24
N PHE A 290 -27.68 9.45 -1.09
CA PHE A 290 -26.40 9.78 -1.70
C PHE A 290 -25.46 10.52 -0.74
N PHE A 291 -26.02 11.23 0.23
CA PHE A 291 -25.28 11.96 1.27
C PHE A 291 -25.64 11.41 2.67
N PRO A 292 -25.13 10.22 3.03
CA PRO A 292 -25.36 9.67 4.36
C PRO A 292 -24.75 10.59 5.44
N PRO A 293 -25.33 10.62 6.65
CA PRO A 293 -24.77 11.39 7.75
C PRO A 293 -23.35 10.89 8.07
N LEU A 294 -22.40 11.82 8.13
CA LEU A 294 -21.02 11.51 8.49
C LEU A 294 -20.92 11.27 10.01
N VAL A 295 -20.11 10.29 10.40
CA VAL A 295 -19.78 10.03 11.80
C VAL A 295 -18.77 11.08 12.24
N THR A 296 -19.19 11.98 13.13
CA THR A 296 -18.35 12.99 13.78
C THR A 296 -18.06 12.57 15.21
N ASP A 297 -17.03 13.14 15.83
CA ASP A 297 -16.67 12.87 17.24
C ASP A 297 -17.84 13.17 18.19
N GLU A 298 -18.66 14.19 17.90
CA GLU A 298 -19.91 14.46 18.62
C GLU A 298 -20.93 13.31 18.52
N ASN A 299 -21.10 12.72 17.32
CA ASN A 299 -22.02 11.60 17.12
C ASN A 299 -21.54 10.31 17.82
N LEU A 300 -20.22 10.14 17.98
CA LEU A 300 -19.61 9.05 18.74
C LEU A 300 -19.79 9.23 20.25
N GLU A 301 -19.65 10.45 20.77
CA GLU A 301 -19.90 10.77 22.18
C GLU A 301 -21.38 10.63 22.56
N VAL A 302 -22.29 11.05 21.68
CA VAL A 302 -23.74 10.89 21.88
C VAL A 302 -24.14 9.41 21.82
N ALA A 303 -23.62 8.64 20.85
CA ALA A 303 -23.88 7.20 20.78
C ALA A 303 -23.32 6.44 22.00
N ALA A 304 -22.12 6.80 22.47
CA ALA A 304 -21.53 6.23 23.69
C ALA A 304 -22.34 6.58 24.95
N ASN A 305 -22.87 7.81 25.04
CA ASN A 305 -23.75 8.22 26.14
C ASN A 305 -25.12 7.54 26.09
N GLU A 306 -25.70 7.32 24.90
CA GLU A 306 -26.98 6.60 24.75
C GLU A 306 -26.85 5.10 25.03
N GLU A 307 -25.78 4.43 24.62
CA GLU A 307 -25.51 3.03 24.99
C GLU A 307 -25.20 2.89 26.49
N GLY A 308 -24.49 3.85 27.08
CA GLY A 308 -24.31 3.95 28.54
C GLY A 308 -25.63 4.08 29.29
N HIS A 309 -26.56 4.91 28.80
CA HIS A 309 -27.88 5.12 29.43
C HIS A 309 -28.84 3.93 29.24
N LYS A 310 -28.77 3.21 28.12
CA LYS A 310 -29.56 1.98 27.89
C LYS A 310 -29.07 0.85 28.80
N ASN A 311 -27.76 0.70 28.97
CA ASN A 311 -27.19 -0.29 29.89
C ASN A 311 -27.50 0.04 31.38
N PHE A 312 -27.55 1.32 31.75
CA PHE A 312 -27.89 1.75 33.12
C PHE A 312 -29.39 1.59 33.44
N SER A 313 -30.28 1.77 32.47
CA SER A 313 -31.73 1.59 32.65
C SER A 313 -32.17 0.12 32.64
N SER A 314 -31.45 -0.77 31.94
CA SER A 314 -31.67 -2.23 32.04
C SER A 314 -31.19 -2.86 33.35
N LEU A 315 -30.29 -2.20 34.09
CA LEU A 315 -29.77 -2.68 35.38
C LEU A 315 -30.63 -2.29 36.60
N ASN A 316 -31.58 -1.36 36.43
CA ASN A 316 -32.37 -0.81 37.54
C ASN A 316 -33.83 -1.33 37.59
N GLY A 317 -34.17 -2.31 36.73
CA GLY A 317 -35.53 -2.83 36.58
C GLY A 317 -35.80 -4.20 37.22
N GLN A 318 -34.85 -4.83 37.90
CA GLN A 318 -35.08 -6.14 38.52
C GLN A 318 -34.09 -6.42 39.66
N ALA A 319 -34.44 -5.98 40.86
CA ALA A 319 -33.79 -6.40 42.09
C ALA A 319 -34.82 -7.13 42.96
N ASP A 320 -35.04 -8.41 42.66
CA ASP A 320 -35.63 -9.38 43.60
C ASP A 320 -34.54 -9.84 44.57
N PRO A 321 -34.68 -9.69 45.89
CA PRO A 321 -33.62 -10.00 46.85
C PRO A 321 -33.75 -11.44 47.35
N SER A 322 -33.53 -12.45 46.51
CA SER A 322 -33.28 -13.82 46.99
C SER A 322 -32.79 -14.78 45.89
N ALA A 323 -31.49 -14.82 45.62
CA ALA A 323 -30.84 -16.06 45.19
C ALA A 323 -29.31 -15.92 45.24
N SER A 324 -28.71 -16.84 45.95
CA SER A 324 -27.28 -17.09 46.05
C SER A 324 -26.80 -17.99 44.91
N MET A 325 -25.48 -18.00 44.71
CA MET A 325 -24.64 -18.99 44.00
C MET A 325 -24.35 -18.83 42.50
N SER A 326 -23.14 -18.31 42.26
CA SER A 326 -22.00 -18.99 41.59
C SER A 326 -22.10 -19.38 40.10
N VAL A 327 -21.50 -18.56 39.23
CA VAL A 327 -20.52 -18.87 38.14
C VAL A 327 -19.86 -17.51 37.80
N GLY A 328 -18.56 -17.27 37.66
CA GLY A 328 -17.43 -18.11 37.26
C GLY A 328 -16.80 -17.54 35.97
N HIS A 329 -15.79 -16.68 36.13
CA HIS A 329 -14.64 -16.48 35.23
C HIS A 329 -14.80 -15.84 33.83
N PHE A 330 -14.43 -14.57 33.72
CA PHE A 330 -13.58 -13.91 32.69
C PHE A 330 -13.49 -12.45 33.16
N ILE A 331 -12.36 -11.87 33.57
CA ILE A 331 -11.36 -11.15 32.78
C ILE A 331 -10.27 -10.72 33.79
N THR A 332 -8.99 -10.77 33.41
CA THR A 332 -7.95 -9.71 33.58
C THR A 332 -6.57 -10.33 33.82
N ARG A 333 -5.64 -10.00 32.91
CA ARG A 333 -4.18 -9.81 33.06
C ARG A 333 -3.61 -9.79 31.63
N ASN A 334 -2.68 -8.93 31.23
CA ASN A 334 -1.77 -8.10 31.99
C ASN A 334 -1.15 -7.05 31.06
N THR A 335 -1.10 -5.80 31.51
CA THR A 335 -0.10 -4.80 31.13
C THR A 335 1.17 -5.05 31.97
N PRO A 336 2.40 -4.89 31.44
CA PRO A 336 3.60 -4.92 32.27
C PRO A 336 4.05 -3.52 32.71
N ASN A 337 3.88 -3.32 34.03
CA ASN A 337 4.71 -2.60 35.00
C ASN A 337 5.85 -1.67 34.55
N ALA A 338 5.73 -0.42 35.00
CA ALA A 338 6.84 0.42 35.43
C ALA A 338 7.04 0.28 36.96
N ALA A 339 8.24 -0.07 37.41
CA ALA A 339 8.72 0.24 38.76
C ALA A 339 10.24 0.14 38.86
N GLY A 340 10.88 1.25 39.25
CA GLY A 340 12.25 1.26 39.76
C GLY A 340 13.00 2.56 39.50
N ASN A 341 12.86 3.57 40.35
CA ASN A 341 13.82 3.85 41.43
C ASN A 341 13.62 5.26 42.00
N ARG A 342 13.37 5.33 43.32
CA ARG A 342 13.39 6.57 44.11
C ARG A 342 14.83 7.08 44.23
N ARG A 343 15.06 8.39 44.10
CA ARG A 343 16.04 9.13 44.93
C ARG A 343 15.89 10.65 44.81
N ARG A 344 15.54 11.25 45.96
CA ARG A 344 15.95 12.56 46.52
C ARG A 344 15.75 13.82 45.66
N PHE A 345 14.69 14.55 46.02
CA PHE A 345 14.68 16.00 46.04
C PHE A 345 15.86 16.53 46.90
N ALA A 346 16.66 17.41 46.30
CA ALA A 346 17.52 18.35 47.00
C ALA A 346 17.15 19.75 46.51
N SER A 347 16.79 20.62 47.43
CA SER A 347 16.43 22.00 47.19
C SER A 347 17.65 22.82 46.77
N LYS A 348 17.42 23.83 45.92
CA LYS A 348 18.21 25.07 45.92
C LYS A 348 17.39 26.19 45.31
N SER A 349 16.92 27.05 46.20
CA SER A 349 16.41 28.40 45.94
C SER A 349 17.56 29.35 45.58
N VAL A 350 17.43 30.12 44.50
CA VAL A 350 18.10 31.42 44.31
C VAL A 350 17.17 32.29 43.44
N THR A 351 16.33 33.11 44.07
CA THR A 351 16.36 34.60 44.05
C THR A 351 16.54 35.28 42.68
N GLY A 352 15.41 35.80 42.18
CA GLY A 352 15.16 37.13 41.62
C GLY A 352 16.20 37.84 40.75
N GLN A 353 15.76 38.30 39.58
CA GLN A 353 15.93 39.70 39.17
C GLN A 353 14.93 40.11 38.07
N THR A 354 14.31 41.25 38.33
CA THR A 354 13.38 42.03 37.53
C THR A 354 14.08 42.82 36.41
N GLY A 355 13.45 42.97 35.25
CA GLY A 355 13.76 44.05 34.29
C GLY A 355 13.12 43.85 32.90
N PRO A 356 12.72 44.91 32.18
CA PRO A 356 11.56 44.91 31.28
C PRO A 356 11.93 45.03 29.79
N VAL A 357 10.89 45.21 28.93
CA VAL A 357 10.94 45.67 27.52
C VAL A 357 11.16 44.51 26.51
N ARG A 358 10.35 44.27 25.47
CA ARG A 358 9.83 45.20 24.44
C ARG A 358 8.60 44.60 23.75
N VAL A 359 7.52 45.37 23.67
CA VAL A 359 6.44 45.16 22.69
C VAL A 359 6.98 45.69 21.37
N GLU A 360 7.17 44.81 20.39
CA GLU A 360 7.54 45.23 19.03
C GLU A 360 6.40 44.86 18.09
N SER A 361 5.57 45.86 17.85
CA SER A 361 4.59 45.95 16.77
C SER A 361 5.30 45.89 15.42
N LEU A 362 5.01 44.87 14.62
CA LEU A 362 5.30 44.88 13.19
C LEU A 362 3.99 44.64 12.43
N SER A 363 3.40 45.78 12.08
CA SER A 363 2.34 45.96 11.11
C SER A 363 2.85 45.71 9.69
N ALA A 364 1.99 45.04 8.91
CA ALA A 364 1.79 45.18 7.46
C ALA A 364 2.91 44.72 6.50
N ASP A 365 2.62 43.65 5.76
CA ASP A 365 2.51 43.73 4.29
C ASP A 365 1.75 42.49 3.76
N TYR A 366 0.42 42.58 3.76
CA TYR A 366 -0.46 41.68 3.00
C TYR A 366 -0.85 42.39 1.70
N PRO A 367 -0.52 41.86 0.51
CA PRO A 367 -1.01 42.45 -0.73
C PRO A 367 -2.51 42.14 -0.92
N SER A 368 -3.30 43.16 -0.57
CA SER A 368 -4.61 43.54 -1.12
C SER A 368 -5.50 42.45 -1.75
N ALA A 369 -6.59 42.16 -1.05
CA ALA A 369 -7.77 41.40 -1.45
C ALA A 369 -8.60 42.04 -2.60
N ARG A 370 -7.99 42.35 -3.74
CA ARG A 370 -8.71 42.90 -4.92
C ARG A 370 -8.45 42.21 -6.27
N ALA A 371 -7.66 41.14 -6.30
CA ALA A 371 -7.35 40.41 -7.53
C ALA A 371 -8.12 39.08 -7.70
N VAL A 372 -8.81 38.57 -6.66
CA VAL A 372 -9.49 37.25 -6.71
C VAL A 372 -10.91 37.33 -7.28
N SER A 373 -11.50 38.52 -7.39
CA SER A 373 -12.88 38.72 -7.87
C SER A 373 -13.07 38.66 -9.39
N LYS A 374 -12.01 38.58 -10.21
CA LYS A 374 -12.15 38.58 -11.69
C LYS A 374 -11.91 37.24 -12.39
N ALA A 375 -11.55 36.17 -11.66
CA ALA A 375 -11.33 34.85 -12.25
C ALA A 375 -12.51 33.88 -12.10
N ALA A 376 -13.51 34.20 -11.26
CA ALA A 376 -14.69 33.36 -11.03
C ALA A 376 -15.83 33.57 -12.06
N VAL A 377 -15.66 34.45 -13.05
CA VAL A 377 -16.72 34.81 -14.03
C VAL A 377 -16.49 34.20 -15.41
N GLN A 378 -15.54 33.27 -15.56
CA GLN A 378 -15.22 32.71 -16.88
C GLN A 378 -15.06 31.18 -16.90
N VAL A 379 -15.80 30.48 -16.04
CA VAL A 379 -16.09 29.04 -16.17
C VAL A 379 -17.53 28.78 -15.70
N ILE A 380 -18.50 29.07 -16.57
CA ILE A 380 -19.78 28.36 -16.68
C ILE A 380 -20.03 28.14 -18.17
#